data_AF-A0A963T898-F1
#
_entry.id   AF-A0A963T898-F1
#
_cell.length_a   1.000
_cell.length_b   1.000
_cell.length_c   1.000
_cell.angle_alpha   90.00
_cell.angle_beta   90.00
_cell.angle_gamma   90.00
#
_symmetry.space_group_name_H-M   'P 1'
#
loop_
_entity.id
_entity.type
_entity.pdbx_description
1 polymer ?
#
loop_
_entity_poly.entity_id
_entity_poly.type
_entity_poly.pdbx_seq_one_letter_code
_entity_poly.pdbx_strand_id
1 'polypeptide(L)'
;MADGSRVTTRRRNSFRPQFDADPRFSMADEDAGREERRAGANPVKTSEGKKRPRVAFTGEEFGFGYQATSEFLSRARDDGTVPDGGLRGATARTEREYEEASRNNKFDYVESVPQPLRTKEQALLAVQQGTADFALIPFYNPYSGYDFESLRALASLFTLRGVAQVEATDKLCLAVHESQLYDLVQSSHPGTGFSALQRRLRKSWGPVDSGSGNRPSATEAEMPRAGLPIDMGDQKLIRDRIDVVFAGPEAARRCKSRLDGMRAIGVSVEEIPQMVEPHRELARRARSTLNGSRQTNTLYDPITGETRFYSTLGAEAQSGKLYGMVLPYEVAMRSSDYVIIDHDFDDAPGEKTRFMAVEINPDHTLFEDAYRTTDAKTRYWINRLRAVAAGTPNFASRTFNAAGALMTLIGLIYLAVGVPGMMGAPGVPVWQAPSWMVFGSDLSAALIGAVLVAAGVAGMIAGRMESAPPKGVRVMLKFRRDSTAASIGDVEDYLRNYGVRHATARLDEDSERDRPAAIMLDIEFEPEDFRHDLFSMFTRRLRGSVANGAIKKAFQRWKNRGVLVLAAMPIVSVEQKQLPAQTQRRWWSEALVDWAADFIETMFIRLSRGLIYILPLALAAYVAWKMLGG
;
A
#
# COMPACT_ATOMS: atom_id res chain seq x y z
N MET A 1 -57.64 -25.83 36.44
CA MET A 1 -58.32 -24.53 36.57
C MET A 1 -57.27 -23.45 36.83
N ALA A 2 -57.57 -22.22 36.45
CA ALA A 2 -56.67 -21.12 36.10
C ALA A 2 -55.73 -20.58 37.20
N ASP A 3 -54.93 -19.59 36.76
CA ASP A 3 -54.08 -18.62 37.45
C ASP A 3 -52.67 -19.08 37.86
N GLY A 4 -51.56 -18.39 37.57
CA GLY A 4 -51.35 -17.01 37.12
C GLY A 4 -50.69 -16.17 38.22
N SER A 5 -49.34 -16.10 38.28
CA SER A 5 -48.61 -14.95 38.85
C SER A 5 -47.08 -15.06 38.76
N ARG A 6 -46.50 -14.21 37.90
CA ARG A 6 -45.38 -13.26 38.13
C ARG A 6 -44.27 -13.52 39.19
N VAL A 7 -43.03 -13.37 38.68
CA VAL A 7 -41.95 -12.44 39.13
C VAL A 7 -40.69 -13.01 39.85
N THR A 8 -39.58 -12.86 39.09
CA THR A 8 -38.17 -12.53 39.43
C THR A 8 -37.39 -13.32 40.49
N THR A 9 -36.32 -13.99 40.05
CA THR A 9 -34.91 -13.55 40.16
C THR A 9 -34.02 -14.75 39.85
N ARG A 10 -33.15 -14.65 38.83
CA ARG A 10 -32.09 -15.65 38.65
C ARG A 10 -30.78 -14.93 38.38
N ARG A 11 -30.03 -14.71 39.47
CA ARG A 11 -28.58 -14.54 39.45
C ARG A 11 -27.98 -15.66 38.61
N ARG A 12 -27.21 -15.32 37.58
CA ARG A 12 -26.26 -16.22 36.94
C ARG A 12 -24.87 -15.66 37.19
N ASN A 13 -24.21 -16.23 38.20
CA ASN A 13 -22.77 -16.17 38.36
C ASN A 13 -22.14 -16.76 37.10
N SER A 14 -21.38 -15.94 36.37
CA SER A 14 -20.42 -16.45 35.39
C SER A 14 -19.08 -16.56 36.10
N PHE A 15 -18.71 -17.81 36.37
CA PHE A 15 -17.37 -18.23 36.71
C PHE A 15 -16.42 -17.74 35.59
N ARG A 16 -15.53 -16.78 35.90
CA ARG A 16 -14.33 -16.53 35.10
C ARG A 16 -13.20 -17.39 35.70
N PRO A 17 -12.53 -18.24 34.94
CA PRO A 17 -11.27 -18.81 35.40
C PRO A 17 -10.24 -17.68 35.43
N GLN A 18 -9.76 -17.37 36.63
CA GLN A 18 -8.52 -16.62 36.84
C GLN A 18 -7.39 -17.43 36.21
N PHE A 19 -6.87 -16.96 35.08
CA PHE A 19 -5.54 -17.33 34.66
C PHE A 19 -4.57 -16.46 35.45
N ASP A 20 -3.72 -17.11 36.25
CA ASP A 20 -2.63 -16.51 36.99
C ASP A 20 -1.73 -15.71 36.04
N ALA A 21 -1.96 -14.40 35.99
CA ALA A 21 -1.05 -13.44 35.39
C ALA A 21 0.02 -13.09 36.44
N ASP A 22 1.27 -13.23 36.05
CA ASP A 22 2.47 -12.98 36.83
C ASP A 22 2.41 -11.58 37.52
N PRO A 23 2.50 -11.48 38.86
CA PRO A 23 2.30 -10.23 39.62
C PRO A 23 3.37 -9.15 39.36
N ARG A 24 4.34 -9.39 38.48
CA ARG A 24 5.32 -8.38 38.06
C ARG A 24 4.78 -7.36 37.07
N PHE A 25 3.65 -7.63 36.42
CA PHE A 25 3.07 -6.74 35.40
C PHE A 25 1.88 -5.90 35.89
N SER A 26 1.40 -6.10 37.14
CA SER A 26 0.25 -5.36 37.67
C SER A 26 0.61 -4.07 38.42
N MET A 27 1.91 -3.79 38.66
CA MET A 27 2.36 -2.60 39.40
C MET A 27 2.66 -1.38 38.50
N ALA A 28 2.73 -1.57 37.17
CA ALA A 28 3.08 -0.47 36.25
C ALA A 28 1.93 0.54 36.03
N ASP A 29 0.69 0.15 36.27
CA ASP A 29 -0.47 1.02 36.04
C ASP A 29 -0.73 2.02 37.19
N GLU A 30 -0.24 1.76 38.41
CA GLU A 30 -0.41 2.69 39.54
C GLU A 30 0.65 3.80 39.58
N ASP A 31 1.86 3.56 39.08
CA ASP A 31 2.93 4.57 39.06
C ASP A 31 2.82 5.54 37.86
N ALA A 32 2.22 5.11 36.75
CA ALA A 32 1.96 5.97 35.58
C ALA A 32 1.01 7.15 35.91
N GLY A 33 0.08 6.97 36.85
CA GLY A 33 -0.83 8.03 37.29
C GLY A 33 -0.19 9.08 38.22
N ARG A 34 1.03 8.84 38.72
CA ARG A 34 1.67 9.72 39.72
C ARG A 34 2.74 10.64 39.13
N GLU A 35 3.34 10.28 37.99
CA GLU A 35 4.32 11.13 37.29
C GLU A 35 3.69 12.25 36.43
N GLU A 36 2.44 12.09 35.97
CA GLU A 36 1.73 13.14 35.19
C GLU A 36 1.52 14.45 35.95
N ARG A 37 1.67 14.48 37.28
CA ARG A 37 1.50 15.71 38.08
C ARG A 37 2.78 16.55 38.24
N ARG A 38 3.95 16.10 37.74
CA ARG A 38 5.23 16.80 37.97
C ARG A 38 5.92 17.39 36.75
N ALA A 39 5.51 17.06 35.52
CA ALA A 39 6.08 17.66 34.32
C ALA A 39 5.15 18.75 33.77
N GLY A 40 5.54 20.02 33.93
CA GLY A 40 4.88 21.19 33.35
C GLY A 40 5.07 21.31 31.83
N ALA A 41 4.73 20.27 31.08
CA ALA A 41 4.59 20.32 29.63
C ALA A 41 3.10 20.39 29.30
N ASN A 42 2.72 21.31 28.41
CA ASN A 42 1.35 21.46 27.94
C ASN A 42 0.79 20.08 27.53
N PRO A 43 -0.29 19.57 28.17
CA PRO A 43 -0.90 18.35 27.71
C PRO A 43 -1.42 18.61 26.31
N VAL A 44 -0.85 17.90 25.32
CA VAL A 44 -1.48 17.73 24.02
C VAL A 44 -2.87 17.24 24.34
N LYS A 45 -3.90 18.02 23.97
CA LYS A 45 -5.30 17.65 24.16
C LYS A 45 -5.51 16.28 23.52
N THR A 46 -5.45 15.22 24.31
CA THR A 46 -5.91 13.90 23.90
C THR A 46 -7.35 14.11 23.46
N SER A 47 -7.64 13.71 22.23
CA SER A 47 -8.96 13.93 21.64
C SER A 47 -9.96 13.03 22.36
N GLU A 48 -10.59 13.54 23.42
CA GLU A 48 -11.57 12.83 24.24
C GLU A 48 -12.59 12.12 23.34
N GLY A 49 -12.50 10.78 23.29
CA GLY A 49 -13.43 9.92 22.53
C GLY A 49 -12.87 9.21 21.29
N LYS A 50 -11.62 9.46 20.87
CA LYS A 50 -11.00 8.67 19.78
C LYS A 50 -10.27 7.42 20.29
N LYS A 51 -10.44 6.30 19.59
CA LYS A 51 -9.79 5.01 19.91
C LYS A 51 -8.35 5.03 19.37
N ARG A 52 -7.41 4.44 20.11
CA ARG A 52 -6.05 4.19 19.60
C ARG A 52 -6.05 3.06 18.57
N PRO A 53 -5.56 3.25 17.33
CA PRO A 53 -5.52 2.19 16.33
C PRO A 53 -4.47 1.15 16.72
N ARG A 54 -4.87 -0.13 16.75
CA ARG A 54 -3.94 -1.25 16.94
C ARG A 54 -3.52 -1.78 15.58
N VAL A 55 -2.24 -1.73 15.27
CA VAL A 55 -1.71 -2.14 13.97
C VAL A 55 -0.82 -3.35 14.14
N ALA A 56 -1.31 -4.50 13.69
CA ALA A 56 -0.53 -5.73 13.60
C ALA A 56 0.42 -5.65 12.41
N PHE A 57 1.66 -6.11 12.56
CA PHE A 57 2.56 -6.29 11.42
C PHE A 57 3.42 -7.53 11.63
N THR A 58 3.99 -8.01 10.53
CA THR A 58 4.75 -9.25 10.51
C THR A 58 6.22 -8.99 10.72
N GLY A 59 6.85 -9.80 11.56
CA GLY A 59 8.28 -9.77 11.80
C GLY A 59 8.64 -8.97 13.04
N GLU A 60 9.84 -8.42 13.01
CA GLU A 60 10.53 -7.88 14.18
C GLU A 60 10.03 -6.50 14.61
N GLU A 61 10.15 -6.23 15.91
CA GLU A 61 10.17 -4.88 16.44
C GLU A 61 11.20 -4.03 15.67
N PHE A 62 10.76 -2.89 15.15
CA PHE A 62 11.56 -1.93 14.37
C PHE A 62 12.05 -2.43 12.99
N GLY A 63 11.63 -3.60 12.53
CA GLY A 63 11.93 -4.09 11.17
C GLY A 63 11.10 -3.41 10.08
N PHE A 64 11.15 -3.96 8.85
CA PHE A 64 10.42 -3.43 7.70
C PHE A 64 8.90 -3.27 7.95
N GLY A 65 8.28 -4.18 8.70
CA GLY A 65 6.87 -4.08 9.06
C GLY A 65 6.56 -2.89 9.98
N TYR A 66 7.48 -2.53 10.87
CA TYR A 66 7.35 -1.35 11.73
C TYR A 66 7.49 -0.06 10.92
N GLN A 67 8.44 0.01 9.98
CA GLN A 67 8.57 1.15 9.06
C GLN A 67 7.32 1.36 8.22
N ALA A 68 6.81 0.29 7.63
CA ALA A 68 5.55 0.32 6.90
C ALA A 68 4.39 0.80 7.80
N THR A 69 4.41 0.44 9.09
CA THR A 69 3.43 0.92 10.08
C THR A 69 3.57 2.41 10.34
N SER A 70 4.79 2.90 10.54
CA SER A 70 5.05 4.33 10.74
C SER A 70 4.61 5.15 9.53
N GLU A 71 4.95 4.71 8.31
CA GLU A 71 4.55 5.41 7.09
C GLU A 71 3.04 5.35 6.85
N PHE A 72 2.41 4.19 7.11
CA PHE A 72 0.96 4.04 7.06
C PHE A 72 0.26 5.05 7.99
N LEU A 73 0.72 5.15 9.24
CA LEU A 73 0.14 6.02 10.26
C LEU A 73 0.41 7.50 9.96
N SER A 74 1.60 7.84 9.44
CA SER A 74 1.91 9.20 9.00
C SER A 74 0.96 9.63 7.89
N ARG A 75 0.76 8.79 6.87
CA ARG A 75 -0.19 9.07 5.78
C ARG A 75 -1.62 9.18 6.31
N ALA A 76 -2.03 8.30 7.22
CA ALA A 76 -3.35 8.34 7.84
C ALA A 76 -3.57 9.61 8.70
N ARG A 77 -2.51 10.12 9.33
CA ARG A 77 -2.53 11.38 10.08
C ARG A 77 -2.70 12.58 9.15
N ASP A 78 -1.95 12.60 8.05
CA ASP A 78 -1.98 13.68 7.06
C ASP A 78 -3.33 13.74 6.32
N ASP A 79 -3.85 12.58 5.92
CA ASP A 79 -5.16 12.47 5.26
C ASP A 79 -6.34 12.51 6.26
N GLY A 80 -6.04 12.44 7.57
CA GLY A 80 -7.01 12.38 8.67
C GLY A 80 -7.86 11.09 8.72
N THR A 81 -7.73 10.19 7.74
CA THR A 81 -8.48 8.94 7.61
C THR A 81 -7.70 7.91 6.79
N VAL A 82 -8.00 6.62 6.99
CA VAL A 82 -7.49 5.53 6.16
C VAL A 82 -8.47 5.23 5.01
N PRO A 83 -7.99 4.95 3.78
CA PRO A 83 -8.84 4.46 2.70
C PRO A 83 -9.60 3.18 3.11
N ASP A 84 -10.87 3.07 2.78
CA ASP A 84 -11.75 1.97 3.22
C ASP A 84 -12.07 0.96 2.10
N GLY A 85 -11.21 0.90 1.07
CA GLY A 85 -11.49 0.13 -0.15
C GLY A 85 -12.81 0.52 -0.83
N GLY A 86 -13.26 1.77 -0.66
CA GLY A 86 -14.44 2.33 -1.32
C GLY A 86 -15.78 1.95 -0.70
N LEU A 87 -15.78 1.40 0.52
CA LEU A 87 -16.99 0.92 1.18
C LEU A 87 -18.00 2.05 1.40
N ARG A 88 -17.54 3.25 1.81
CA ARG A 88 -18.37 4.45 2.01
C ARG A 88 -19.08 4.93 0.75
N GLY A 89 -18.50 4.72 -0.44
CA GLY A 89 -19.08 5.19 -1.69
C GLY A 89 -20.12 4.25 -2.30
N ALA A 90 -20.13 2.97 -1.91
CA ALA A 90 -21.08 1.99 -2.44
C ALA A 90 -22.45 2.01 -1.73
N THR A 91 -22.56 2.65 -0.57
CA THR A 91 -23.64 2.37 0.36
C THR A 91 -24.53 3.60 0.60
N ALA A 92 -25.42 3.87 -0.36
CA ALA A 92 -26.51 4.83 -0.16
C ALA A 92 -27.76 4.20 0.52
N ARG A 93 -27.72 2.93 0.98
CA ARG A 93 -28.94 2.24 1.46
C ARG A 93 -28.79 1.23 2.63
N THR A 94 -27.60 0.94 3.15
CA THR A 94 -27.42 -0.11 4.18
C THR A 94 -26.93 0.50 5.50
N GLU A 95 -27.84 1.09 6.26
CA GLU A 95 -27.55 1.95 7.42
C GLU A 95 -27.04 1.24 8.70
N ARG A 96 -27.13 -0.10 8.80
CA ARG A 96 -26.82 -0.82 10.06
C ARG A 96 -25.41 -1.42 10.18
N GLU A 97 -24.70 -1.65 9.09
CA GLU A 97 -23.31 -2.16 9.12
C GLU A 97 -22.26 -1.04 9.00
N TYR A 98 -22.72 0.18 8.74
CA TYR A 98 -21.89 1.38 8.63
C TYR A 98 -21.23 1.82 9.93
N GLU A 99 -21.79 1.48 11.09
CA GLU A 99 -21.19 1.85 12.37
C GLU A 99 -19.83 1.16 12.61
N GLU A 100 -19.62 -0.02 12.00
CA GLU A 100 -18.35 -0.75 12.10
C GLU A 100 -17.32 -0.24 11.08
N ALA A 101 -17.70 0.03 9.83
CA ALA A 101 -16.81 0.65 8.83
C ALA A 101 -16.53 2.15 9.10
N SER A 102 -17.41 2.83 9.84
CA SER A 102 -17.20 4.17 10.37
C SER A 102 -16.11 4.23 11.45
N ARG A 103 -15.57 3.09 11.92
CA ARG A 103 -14.51 3.06 12.94
C ARG A 103 -13.25 3.83 12.49
N ASN A 104 -12.95 3.90 11.19
CA ASN A 104 -11.75 4.60 10.69
C ASN A 104 -11.73 6.11 10.95
N ASN A 105 -12.90 6.76 11.15
CA ASN A 105 -12.96 8.19 11.53
C ASN A 105 -12.85 8.41 13.05
N LYS A 106 -12.91 7.33 13.84
CA LYS A 106 -12.84 7.37 15.30
C LYS A 106 -11.44 7.10 15.83
N PHE A 107 -10.45 6.85 14.96
CA PHE A 107 -9.08 6.57 15.41
C PHE A 107 -8.27 7.83 15.65
N ASP A 108 -7.46 7.80 16.71
CA ASP A 108 -6.39 8.76 16.93
C ASP A 108 -5.08 8.18 16.36
N TYR A 109 -4.72 8.58 15.14
CA TYR A 109 -3.48 8.16 14.49
C TYR A 109 -2.22 8.78 15.13
N VAL A 110 -2.36 9.62 16.15
CA VAL A 110 -1.22 10.12 16.93
C VAL A 110 -0.71 9.06 17.89
N GLU A 111 -1.63 8.41 18.60
CA GLU A 111 -1.33 7.42 19.64
C GLU A 111 -1.67 6.00 19.15
N SER A 112 -0.89 5.49 18.20
CA SER A 112 -1.05 4.12 17.69
C SER A 112 -0.41 3.08 18.60
N VAL A 113 -0.96 1.86 18.61
CA VAL A 113 -0.35 0.70 19.27
C VAL A 113 0.18 -0.29 18.21
N PRO A 114 1.48 -0.23 17.87
CA PRO A 114 2.10 -1.25 17.02
C PRO A 114 2.12 -2.61 17.72
N GLN A 115 1.75 -3.68 17.01
CA GLN A 115 1.73 -5.05 17.51
C GLN A 115 2.60 -5.94 16.59
N PRO A 116 3.88 -6.17 16.94
CA PRO A 116 4.73 -7.10 16.21
C PRO A 116 4.20 -8.53 16.40
N LEU A 117 4.03 -9.26 15.29
CA LEU A 117 3.59 -10.65 15.30
C LEU A 117 4.53 -11.52 14.48
N ARG A 118 4.70 -12.76 14.92
CA ARG A 118 5.72 -13.66 14.36
C ARG A 118 5.41 -14.13 12.96
N THR A 119 4.13 -14.28 12.61
CA THR A 119 3.74 -14.83 11.30
C THR A 119 2.72 -13.93 10.61
N LYS A 120 2.72 -14.02 9.27
CA LYS A 120 1.80 -13.26 8.42
C LYS A 120 0.35 -13.64 8.64
N GLU A 121 0.11 -14.93 8.85
CA GLU A 121 -1.20 -15.46 9.22
C GLU A 121 -1.67 -14.95 10.58
N GLN A 122 -0.80 -14.89 11.60
CA GLN A 122 -1.16 -14.32 12.90
C GLN A 122 -1.56 -12.85 12.79
N ALA A 123 -0.85 -12.05 11.98
CA ALA A 123 -1.21 -10.66 11.75
C ALA A 123 -2.60 -10.52 11.11
N LEU A 124 -2.92 -11.35 10.12
CA LEU A 124 -4.24 -11.36 9.48
C LEU A 124 -5.34 -11.86 10.42
N LEU A 125 -5.07 -12.91 11.19
CA LEU A 125 -6.00 -13.46 12.19
C LEU A 125 -6.28 -12.48 13.32
N ALA A 126 -5.28 -11.69 13.73
CA ALA A 126 -5.45 -10.64 14.74
C ALA A 126 -6.49 -9.60 14.31
N VAL A 127 -6.47 -9.21 13.03
CA VAL A 127 -7.50 -8.35 12.46
C VAL A 127 -8.84 -9.06 12.40
N GLN A 128 -8.90 -10.30 11.92
CA GLN A 128 -10.15 -11.05 11.84
C GLN A 128 -10.82 -11.25 13.21
N GLN A 129 -10.03 -11.44 14.27
CA GLN A 129 -10.50 -11.59 15.65
C GLN A 129 -10.80 -10.25 16.34
N GLY A 130 -10.45 -9.12 15.71
CA GLY A 130 -10.61 -7.78 16.28
C GLY A 130 -9.63 -7.45 17.41
N THR A 131 -8.52 -8.19 17.55
CA THR A 131 -7.42 -7.85 18.47
C THR A 131 -6.55 -6.74 17.90
N ALA A 132 -6.43 -6.68 16.58
CA ALA A 132 -5.87 -5.56 15.82
C ALA A 132 -6.97 -4.91 14.95
N ASP A 133 -6.84 -3.62 14.66
CA ASP A 133 -7.74 -2.90 13.77
C ASP A 133 -7.24 -2.94 12.31
N PHE A 134 -5.90 -2.95 12.12
CA PHE A 134 -5.25 -3.10 10.82
C PHE A 134 -4.12 -4.13 10.87
N ALA A 135 -3.81 -4.76 9.74
CA ALA A 135 -2.62 -5.59 9.56
C ALA A 135 -1.79 -5.10 8.37
N LEU A 136 -0.48 -4.93 8.57
CA LEU A 136 0.47 -4.63 7.50
C LEU A 136 1.25 -5.88 7.15
N ILE A 137 1.02 -6.37 5.94
CA ILE A 137 1.66 -7.58 5.41
C ILE A 137 2.46 -7.25 4.14
N PRO A 138 3.68 -7.77 3.97
CA PRO A 138 4.40 -7.65 2.71
C PRO A 138 3.66 -8.46 1.65
N PHE A 139 3.54 -7.94 0.43
CA PHE A 139 2.92 -8.69 -0.67
C PHE A 139 3.79 -8.69 -1.93
N TYR A 140 4.73 -7.76 -2.03
CA TYR A 140 5.67 -7.71 -3.14
C TYR A 140 7.01 -7.13 -2.69
N ASN A 141 8.09 -7.80 -3.06
CA ASN A 141 9.45 -7.32 -2.92
C ASN A 141 10.14 -7.44 -4.30
N PRO A 142 10.85 -6.41 -4.77
CA PRO A 142 11.49 -6.45 -6.08
C PRO A 142 12.48 -7.59 -6.29
N TYR A 143 13.16 -8.03 -5.23
CA TYR A 143 14.15 -9.12 -5.29
C TYR A 143 13.55 -10.52 -5.20
N SER A 144 12.35 -10.66 -4.62
CA SER A 144 11.68 -11.98 -4.44
C SER A 144 10.35 -12.12 -5.17
N GLY A 145 9.87 -11.05 -5.80
CA GLY A 145 8.57 -11.01 -6.48
C GLY A 145 7.40 -10.94 -5.50
N TYR A 146 6.31 -11.61 -5.84
CA TYR A 146 5.11 -11.66 -5.00
C TYR A 146 5.31 -12.61 -3.81
N ASP A 147 4.86 -12.16 -2.63
CA ASP A 147 4.83 -13.00 -1.45
C ASP A 147 3.57 -13.88 -1.46
N PHE A 148 3.71 -15.08 -2.02
CA PHE A 148 2.60 -16.02 -2.20
C PHE A 148 1.96 -16.45 -0.89
N GLU A 149 2.72 -16.53 0.21
CA GLU A 149 2.18 -16.88 1.53
C GLU A 149 1.15 -15.85 2.02
N SER A 150 1.51 -14.57 1.95
CA SER A 150 0.62 -13.46 2.33
C SER A 150 -0.62 -13.41 1.47
N LEU A 151 -0.46 -13.56 0.16
CA LEU A 151 -1.58 -13.54 -0.79
C LEU A 151 -2.49 -14.75 -0.61
N ARG A 152 -1.94 -15.93 -0.33
CA ARG A 152 -2.70 -17.16 -0.05
C ARG A 152 -3.48 -17.05 1.24
N ALA A 153 -2.85 -16.55 2.31
CA ALA A 153 -3.50 -16.32 3.60
C ALA A 153 -4.65 -15.32 3.45
N LEU A 154 -4.41 -14.17 2.82
CA LEU A 154 -5.45 -13.17 2.54
C LEU A 154 -6.59 -13.76 1.69
N ALA A 155 -6.24 -14.58 0.70
CA ALA A 155 -7.19 -15.24 -0.18
C ALA A 155 -8.05 -16.34 0.46
N SER A 156 -7.68 -16.81 1.65
CA SER A 156 -8.47 -17.74 2.46
C SER A 156 -9.48 -17.00 3.37
N LEU A 157 -9.15 -15.76 3.75
CA LEU A 157 -9.92 -14.94 4.68
C LEU A 157 -10.79 -13.92 3.93
N PHE A 158 -11.96 -14.36 3.44
CA PHE A 158 -12.86 -13.55 2.60
C PHE A 158 -13.43 -12.27 3.25
N THR A 159 -13.33 -12.14 4.57
CA THR A 159 -13.75 -10.94 5.32
C THR A 159 -12.70 -9.85 5.32
N LEU A 160 -11.45 -10.17 4.98
CA LEU A 160 -10.32 -9.24 4.99
C LEU A 160 -10.07 -8.69 3.59
N ARG A 161 -9.59 -7.44 3.51
CA ARG A 161 -9.23 -6.81 2.24
C ARG A 161 -8.05 -5.86 2.39
N GLY A 162 -7.18 -5.84 1.38
CA GLY A 162 -6.19 -4.79 1.22
C GLY A 162 -6.83 -3.45 0.86
N VAL A 163 -6.67 -2.45 1.73
CA VAL A 163 -7.28 -1.13 1.57
C VAL A 163 -6.28 -0.03 1.21
N ALA A 164 -5.01 -0.18 1.56
CA ALA A 164 -3.95 0.76 1.21
C ALA A 164 -2.63 0.05 0.88
N GLN A 165 -1.85 0.65 -0.01
CA GLN A 165 -0.48 0.24 -0.32
C GLN A 165 0.49 1.21 0.36
N VAL A 166 1.44 0.64 1.09
CA VAL A 166 2.54 1.36 1.74
C VAL A 166 3.84 0.78 1.23
N GLU A 167 4.84 1.63 1.10
CA GLU A 167 6.17 1.19 0.65
C GLU A 167 7.10 1.39 1.84
N ALA A 168 8.05 0.50 2.04
CA ALA A 168 9.07 0.67 3.06
C ALA A 168 10.42 0.37 2.42
N THR A 169 11.37 1.27 2.65
CA THR A 169 12.77 1.11 2.27
C THR A 169 13.60 1.11 3.52
N ASP A 170 14.41 0.08 3.70
CA ASP A 170 15.48 0.14 4.67
C ASP A 170 16.83 -0.08 3.98
N LYS A 171 17.84 0.55 4.55
CA LYS A 171 19.23 0.28 4.27
C LYS A 171 19.70 -0.85 5.16
N LEU A 172 20.55 -1.71 4.64
CA LEU A 172 21.23 -2.69 5.46
C LEU A 172 22.53 -2.12 6.01
N CYS A 173 22.81 -2.43 7.27
CA CYS A 173 24.01 -2.02 7.96
C CYS A 173 24.77 -3.24 8.49
N LEU A 174 26.08 -3.10 8.63
CA LEU A 174 26.92 -4.05 9.35
C LEU A 174 27.03 -3.59 10.79
N ALA A 175 26.55 -4.43 11.72
CA ALA A 175 26.59 -4.18 13.15
C ALA A 175 27.26 -5.33 13.90
N VAL A 176 27.80 -5.04 15.08
CA VAL A 176 28.36 -6.03 16.01
C VAL A 176 27.65 -5.90 17.35
N HIS A 177 27.50 -7.02 18.06
CA HIS A 177 26.88 -7.02 19.38
C HIS A 177 27.79 -6.30 20.40
N GLU A 178 27.24 -5.30 21.10
CA GLU A 178 27.98 -4.36 21.94
C GLU A 178 28.81 -5.08 23.02
N SER A 179 28.25 -6.12 23.65
CA SER A 179 28.95 -6.85 24.71
C SER A 179 30.22 -7.58 24.23
N GLN A 180 30.24 -8.07 22.99
CA GLN A 180 31.43 -8.74 22.42
C GLN A 180 32.52 -7.71 22.13
N LEU A 181 32.12 -6.53 21.65
CA LEU A 181 33.04 -5.43 21.44
C LEU A 181 33.66 -4.97 22.77
N TYR A 182 32.88 -4.90 23.85
CA TYR A 182 33.41 -4.59 25.17
C TYR A 182 34.41 -5.64 25.69
N ASP A 183 34.13 -6.92 25.52
CA ASP A 183 35.05 -7.99 25.94
C ASP A 183 36.38 -7.91 25.15
N LEU A 184 36.33 -7.60 23.86
CA LEU A 184 37.52 -7.37 23.03
C LEU A 184 38.29 -6.13 23.48
N VAL A 185 37.61 -5.01 23.72
CA VAL A 185 38.23 -3.75 24.14
C VAL A 185 38.90 -3.89 25.50
N GLN A 186 38.25 -4.54 26.46
CA GLN A 186 38.78 -4.74 27.82
C GLN A 186 39.93 -5.76 27.87
N SER A 187 39.92 -6.75 26.99
CA SER A 187 41.02 -7.71 26.90
C SER A 187 42.22 -7.15 26.13
N SER A 188 42.05 -6.11 25.31
CA SER A 188 43.14 -5.53 24.51
C SER A 188 44.24 -4.90 25.37
N HIS A 189 45.50 -4.99 24.89
CA HIS A 189 46.63 -4.41 25.61
C HIS A 189 46.48 -2.88 25.74
N PRO A 190 46.81 -2.30 26.91
CA PRO A 190 46.82 -0.85 27.10
C PRO A 190 47.72 -0.18 26.06
N GLY A 191 47.17 0.77 25.28
CA GLY A 191 47.90 1.48 24.21
C GLY A 191 47.62 0.98 22.79
N THR A 192 46.84 -0.10 22.64
CA THR A 192 46.29 -0.52 21.33
C THR A 192 45.12 0.37 20.92
N GLY A 193 44.82 0.44 19.61
CA GLY A 193 43.67 1.20 19.08
C GLY A 193 42.33 0.80 19.72
N PHE A 194 42.16 -0.48 20.08
CA PHE A 194 40.96 -0.95 20.79
C PHE A 194 40.86 -0.42 22.23
N SER A 195 41.96 -0.30 22.96
CA SER A 195 41.93 0.28 24.33
C SER A 195 41.57 1.77 24.34
N ALA A 196 41.77 2.49 23.23
CA ALA A 196 41.37 3.89 23.07
C ALA A 196 39.84 4.06 22.91
N LEU A 197 39.13 3.04 22.39
CA LEU A 197 37.67 3.04 22.29
C LEU A 197 36.99 3.12 23.67
N GLN A 198 37.59 2.53 24.71
CA GLN A 198 37.04 2.56 26.07
C GLN A 198 37.07 3.97 26.70
N ARG A 199 38.01 4.83 26.27
CA ARG A 199 38.23 6.16 26.86
C ARG A 199 37.30 7.22 26.27
N ARG A 200 36.63 6.94 25.15
CA ARG A 200 35.73 7.88 24.47
C ARG A 200 34.32 7.71 25.04
N LEU A 201 33.99 8.58 25.99
CA LEU A 201 32.69 8.65 26.67
C LEU A 201 31.53 8.67 25.66
N ARG A 202 30.42 8.00 26.04
CA ARG A 202 29.13 7.99 25.33
C ARG A 202 28.72 9.41 24.97
N LYS A 203 28.81 9.78 23.69
CA LYS A 203 28.10 10.94 23.16
C LYS A 203 26.77 10.44 22.63
N SER A 204 25.67 10.90 23.21
CA SER A 204 24.34 10.63 22.68
C SER A 204 24.30 11.07 21.22
N TRP A 205 23.98 10.15 20.33
CA TRP A 205 23.61 10.53 18.97
C TRP A 205 22.44 11.51 19.10
N GLY A 206 22.52 12.64 18.40
CA GLY A 206 21.44 13.62 18.39
C GLY A 206 20.14 13.05 17.81
N PRO A 207 19.08 13.89 17.73
CA PRO A 207 17.84 13.50 17.06
C PRO A 207 18.15 12.98 15.65
N VAL A 208 17.37 11.99 15.19
CA VAL A 208 17.58 11.21 13.96
C VAL A 208 18.20 12.05 12.83
N ASP A 209 19.49 11.82 12.55
CA ASP A 209 20.10 12.32 11.33
C ASP A 209 19.41 11.67 10.14
N SER A 210 19.11 12.50 9.14
CA SER A 210 18.30 12.28 7.94
C SER A 210 18.81 11.20 6.96
N GLY A 211 19.73 10.32 7.40
CA GLY A 211 20.35 9.28 6.58
C GLY A 211 19.43 8.13 6.19
N SER A 212 18.35 7.89 6.93
CA SER A 212 17.33 6.85 6.64
C SER A 212 16.25 7.31 5.65
N GLY A 213 16.24 8.60 5.25
CA GLY A 213 15.19 9.15 4.39
C GLY A 213 13.83 9.32 5.09
N ASN A 214 13.68 8.88 6.33
CA ASN A 214 12.44 8.99 7.12
C ASN A 214 12.50 10.20 8.08
N ARG A 215 11.39 10.95 8.17
CA ARG A 215 11.22 11.98 9.21
C ARG A 215 10.82 11.29 10.52
N PRO A 216 11.57 11.43 11.62
CA PRO A 216 11.16 10.87 12.90
C PRO A 216 9.84 11.49 13.38
N SER A 217 8.99 10.68 14.00
CA SER A 217 7.80 11.22 14.69
C SER A 217 8.22 11.90 16.01
N ALA A 218 7.40 12.83 16.52
CA ALA A 218 7.73 13.60 17.74
C ALA A 218 7.96 12.72 18.99
N THR A 219 7.33 11.53 19.04
CA THR A 219 7.51 10.53 20.11
C THR A 219 8.76 9.65 19.90
N GLU A 220 9.30 9.57 18.69
CA GLU A 220 10.53 8.82 18.39
C GLU A 220 11.81 9.63 18.66
N ALA A 221 11.69 10.96 18.80
CA ALA A 221 12.81 11.84 19.13
C ALA A 221 13.34 11.65 20.56
N GLU A 222 12.56 11.00 21.44
CA GLU A 222 12.88 10.81 22.85
C GLU A 222 13.48 9.45 23.18
N MET A 223 13.58 8.51 22.23
CA MET A 223 14.15 7.19 22.50
C MET A 223 15.69 7.30 22.69
N PRO A 224 16.22 7.00 23.89
CA PRO A 224 17.65 7.06 24.14
C PRO A 224 18.37 5.96 23.35
N ARG A 225 19.28 6.37 22.46
CA ARG A 225 20.17 5.44 21.74
C ARG A 225 21.28 4.95 22.66
N ALA A 226 21.51 3.64 22.71
CA ALA A 226 22.75 3.09 23.25
C ALA A 226 23.66 2.68 22.08
N GLY A 227 24.94 3.01 22.18
CA GLY A 227 25.97 2.66 21.21
C GLY A 227 27.24 3.48 21.44
N LEU A 228 28.41 2.87 21.27
CA LEU A 228 29.67 3.60 21.34
C LEU A 228 29.79 4.58 20.15
N PRO A 229 30.20 5.84 20.35
CA PRO A 229 30.62 6.70 19.26
C PRO A 229 31.96 6.17 18.71
N ILE A 230 31.95 5.69 17.47
CA ILE A 230 33.11 5.10 16.82
C ILE A 230 33.48 5.97 15.62
N ASP A 231 34.71 6.48 15.60
CA ASP A 231 35.26 7.21 14.46
C ASP A 231 35.47 6.27 13.26
N MET A 232 35.55 6.81 12.04
CA MET A 232 35.82 6.02 10.83
C MET A 232 37.08 5.14 10.93
N GLY A 233 38.12 5.60 11.63
CA GLY A 233 39.32 4.81 11.88
C GLY A 233 39.07 3.63 12.81
N ASP A 234 38.25 3.83 13.84
CA ASP A 234 37.88 2.78 14.79
C ASP A 234 36.90 1.77 14.17
N GLN A 235 36.00 2.22 13.29
CA GLN A 235 35.11 1.36 12.49
C GLN A 235 35.92 0.42 11.61
N LYS A 236 36.99 0.92 10.98
CA LYS A 236 37.89 0.10 10.17
C LYS A 236 38.64 -0.94 11.02
N LEU A 237 39.14 -0.56 12.18
CA LEU A 237 39.80 -1.50 13.10
C LEU A 237 38.86 -2.63 13.54
N ILE A 238 37.61 -2.30 13.89
CA ILE A 238 36.63 -3.32 14.29
C ILE A 238 36.28 -4.20 13.10
N ARG A 239 36.07 -3.61 11.91
CA ARG A 239 35.78 -4.34 10.66
C ARG A 239 36.87 -5.36 10.34
N ASP A 240 38.13 -4.98 10.45
CA ASP A 240 39.28 -5.86 10.18
C ASP A 240 39.39 -6.99 11.21
N ARG A 241 38.75 -6.87 12.39
CA ARG A 241 38.75 -7.89 13.45
C ARG A 241 37.57 -8.86 13.39
N ILE A 242 36.55 -8.59 12.57
CA ILE A 242 35.38 -9.48 12.43
C ILE A 242 35.82 -10.82 11.84
N ASP A 243 35.51 -11.92 12.52
CA ASP A 243 35.87 -13.27 12.05
C ASP A 243 34.73 -13.94 11.29
N VAL A 244 33.49 -13.70 11.74
CA VAL A 244 32.29 -14.33 11.18
C VAL A 244 31.22 -13.27 10.96
N VAL A 245 30.56 -13.27 9.80
CA VAL A 245 29.44 -12.39 9.48
C VAL A 245 28.20 -13.21 9.23
N PHE A 246 27.13 -12.90 9.97
CA PHE A 246 25.82 -13.47 9.73
C PHE A 246 24.99 -12.58 8.81
N ALA A 247 24.44 -13.17 7.76
CA ALA A 247 23.54 -12.49 6.84
C ALA A 247 22.26 -13.30 6.64
N GLY A 248 21.09 -12.66 6.73
CA GLY A 248 19.84 -13.26 6.29
C GLY A 248 19.79 -13.44 4.76
N PRO A 249 18.80 -14.18 4.21
CA PRO A 249 18.75 -14.48 2.78
C PRO A 249 18.49 -13.25 1.90
N GLU A 250 17.86 -12.21 2.45
CA GLU A 250 17.72 -10.92 1.75
C GLU A 250 19.03 -10.12 1.78
N ALA A 251 19.68 -10.05 2.95
CA ALA A 251 20.96 -9.37 3.12
C ALA A 251 22.08 -10.00 2.27
N ALA A 252 22.12 -11.34 2.19
CA ALA A 252 23.06 -12.06 1.34
C ALA A 252 22.91 -11.72 -0.15
N ARG A 253 21.68 -11.41 -0.60
CA ARG A 253 21.40 -11.01 -1.98
C ARG A 253 21.72 -9.54 -2.24
N ARG A 254 21.39 -8.65 -1.31
CA ARG A 254 21.56 -7.18 -1.46
C ARG A 254 22.99 -6.70 -1.21
N CYS A 255 23.74 -7.39 -0.35
CA CYS A 255 25.09 -7.02 0.05
C CYS A 255 26.14 -8.00 -0.50
N LYS A 256 25.85 -8.67 -1.62
CA LYS A 256 26.67 -9.77 -2.14
C LYS A 256 28.10 -9.33 -2.39
N SER A 257 28.31 -8.19 -3.04
CA SER A 257 29.64 -7.69 -3.38
C SER A 257 30.45 -7.34 -2.12
N ARG A 258 29.81 -6.74 -1.12
CA ARG A 258 30.45 -6.39 0.16
C ARG A 258 30.78 -7.64 0.99
N LEU A 259 29.89 -8.63 1.01
CA LEU A 259 30.10 -9.92 1.68
C LEU A 259 31.20 -10.73 1.00
N ASP A 260 31.25 -10.75 -0.34
CA ASP A 260 32.33 -11.39 -1.10
C ASP A 260 33.69 -10.71 -0.84
N GLY A 261 33.70 -9.38 -0.69
CA GLY A 261 34.87 -8.64 -0.24
C GLY A 261 35.35 -9.06 1.15
N MET A 262 34.43 -9.32 2.09
CA MET A 262 34.79 -9.85 3.41
C MET A 262 35.29 -11.30 3.35
N ARG A 263 34.70 -12.15 2.50
CA ARG A 263 35.19 -13.52 2.25
C ARG A 263 36.63 -13.51 1.73
N ALA A 264 36.98 -12.58 0.84
CA ALA A 264 38.32 -12.44 0.30
C ALA A 264 39.37 -12.05 1.36
N ILE A 265 38.96 -11.34 2.42
CA ILE A 265 39.82 -10.97 3.56
C ILE A 265 40.01 -12.15 4.53
N GLY A 266 39.22 -13.22 4.39
CA GLY A 266 39.26 -14.41 5.25
C GLY A 266 38.13 -14.48 6.29
N VAL A 267 37.14 -13.58 6.21
CA VAL A 267 35.96 -13.59 7.09
C VAL A 267 34.99 -14.68 6.66
N SER A 268 34.51 -15.49 7.60
CA SER A 268 33.51 -16.52 7.33
C SER A 268 32.11 -15.89 7.24
N VAL A 269 31.43 -15.99 6.09
CA VAL A 269 30.07 -15.48 5.95
C VAL A 269 29.08 -16.63 6.04
N GLU A 270 28.26 -16.63 7.09
CA GLU A 270 27.24 -17.63 7.35
C GLU A 270 25.85 -17.08 6.97
N GLU A 271 25.21 -17.71 5.99
CA GLU A 271 23.86 -17.38 5.57
C GLU A 271 22.85 -18.08 6.48
N ILE A 272 22.04 -17.29 7.18
CA ILE A 272 21.03 -17.80 8.12
C ILE A 272 19.73 -18.06 7.33
N PRO A 273 19.02 -19.17 7.61
CA PRO A 273 17.69 -19.38 7.04
C PRO A 273 16.74 -18.22 7.40
N GLN A 274 15.66 -18.08 6.65
CA GLN A 274 14.67 -17.03 6.92
C GLN A 274 14.09 -17.20 8.33
N MET A 275 14.55 -16.35 9.25
CA MET A 275 14.09 -16.30 10.63
C MET A 275 13.10 -15.16 10.80
N VAL A 276 12.17 -15.35 11.73
CA VAL A 276 11.16 -14.33 12.07
C VAL A 276 11.79 -13.16 12.82
N GLU A 277 12.72 -13.48 13.74
CA GLU A 277 13.46 -12.50 14.53
C GLU A 277 14.99 -12.69 14.42
N PRO A 278 15.60 -12.49 13.23
CA PRO A 278 17.04 -12.59 13.06
C PRO A 278 17.86 -11.81 14.10
N HIS A 279 17.51 -10.56 14.45
CA HIS A 279 18.37 -9.79 15.37
C HIS A 279 18.35 -10.33 16.80
N ARG A 280 17.24 -10.89 17.29
CA ARG A 280 17.18 -11.46 18.65
C ARG A 280 17.89 -12.79 18.74
N GLU A 281 17.69 -13.66 17.75
CA GLU A 281 18.37 -14.96 17.71
C GLU A 281 19.87 -14.79 17.49
N LEU A 282 20.26 -13.81 16.69
CA LEU A 282 21.66 -13.45 16.51
C LEU A 282 22.28 -12.85 17.76
N ALA A 283 21.57 -11.96 18.47
CA ALA A 283 22.03 -11.46 19.77
C ALA A 283 22.19 -12.61 20.76
N ARG A 284 21.27 -13.58 20.77
CA ARG A 284 21.36 -14.77 21.61
C ARG A 284 22.61 -15.61 21.28
N ARG A 285 22.91 -15.81 20.00
CA ARG A 285 24.15 -16.50 19.57
C ARG A 285 25.38 -15.73 19.99
N ALA A 286 25.43 -14.43 19.76
CA ALA A 286 26.55 -13.58 20.20
C ALA A 286 26.74 -13.66 21.72
N ARG A 287 25.66 -13.56 22.51
CA ARG A 287 25.70 -13.70 23.97
C ARG A 287 26.19 -15.06 24.43
N SER A 288 25.82 -16.14 23.73
CA SER A 288 26.27 -17.49 24.07
C SER A 288 27.78 -17.70 23.89
N THR A 289 28.44 -16.84 23.11
CA THR A 289 29.88 -16.88 22.88
C THR A 289 30.67 -15.92 23.77
N LEU A 290 29.97 -15.15 24.64
CA LEU A 290 30.63 -14.29 25.62
C LEU A 290 31.37 -15.13 26.65
N ASN A 291 32.46 -14.58 27.17
CA ASN A 291 33.27 -15.29 28.15
C ASN A 291 32.53 -15.37 29.50
N GLY A 292 32.05 -16.56 29.86
CA GLY A 292 31.36 -16.81 31.13
C GLY A 292 32.23 -16.60 32.39
N SER A 293 33.54 -16.45 32.24
CA SER A 293 34.47 -16.15 33.35
C SER A 293 34.57 -14.66 33.70
N ARG A 294 33.85 -13.79 32.98
CA ARG A 294 33.84 -12.34 33.23
C ARG A 294 33.33 -12.03 34.64
N GLN A 295 34.19 -11.41 35.45
CA GLN A 295 33.81 -10.86 36.75
C GLN A 295 33.78 -9.34 36.67
N THR A 296 32.62 -8.74 36.90
CA THR A 296 32.48 -7.29 37.07
C THR A 296 32.65 -6.95 38.55
N ASN A 297 33.79 -6.39 38.91
CA ASN A 297 34.06 -5.86 40.23
C ASN A 297 33.76 -4.36 40.27
N THR A 298 32.86 -3.96 41.14
CA THR A 298 32.63 -2.54 41.46
C THR A 298 33.62 -2.13 42.53
N LEU A 299 34.59 -1.29 42.18
CA LEU A 299 35.49 -0.69 43.16
C LEU A 299 34.99 0.73 43.42
N TYR A 300 34.60 0.99 44.67
CA TYR A 300 34.34 2.34 45.12
C TYR A 300 35.68 3.01 45.41
N ASP A 301 35.98 4.11 44.70
CA ASP A 301 37.17 4.90 44.98
C ASP A 301 36.85 5.91 46.09
N PRO A 302 37.36 5.72 47.33
CA PRO A 302 37.02 6.55 48.47
C PRO A 302 37.57 7.98 48.37
N ILE A 303 38.51 8.25 47.45
CA ILE A 303 39.13 9.57 47.29
C ILE A 303 38.31 10.44 46.34
N THR A 304 37.74 9.84 45.28
CA THR A 304 36.96 10.55 44.26
C THR A 304 35.45 10.44 44.48
N GLY A 305 35.00 9.48 45.30
CA GLY A 305 33.57 9.17 45.51
C GLY A 305 32.92 8.49 44.30
N GLU A 306 33.69 8.14 43.28
CA GLU A 306 33.20 7.50 42.06
C GLU A 306 33.19 5.98 42.22
N THR A 307 32.06 5.36 41.89
CA THR A 307 32.00 3.91 41.66
C THR A 307 32.61 3.60 40.30
N ARG A 308 33.78 2.99 40.29
CA ARG A 308 34.43 2.52 39.06
C ARG A 308 34.15 1.04 38.84
N PHE A 309 33.65 0.73 37.66
CA PHE A 309 33.39 -0.64 37.24
C PHE A 309 34.65 -1.21 36.60
N TYR A 310 35.28 -2.18 37.26
CA TYR A 310 36.41 -2.94 36.74
C TYR A 310 35.93 -4.32 36.31
N SER A 311 35.95 -4.59 35.02
CA SER A 311 35.69 -5.93 34.49
C SER A 311 37.03 -6.65 34.39
N THR A 312 37.24 -7.68 35.20
CA THR A 312 38.42 -8.54 35.09
C THR A 312 38.08 -9.70 34.17
N LEU A 313 38.74 -9.73 33.02
CA LEU A 313 38.64 -10.80 32.02
C LEU A 313 39.92 -11.65 32.06
N GLY A 314 39.77 -12.97 31.92
CA GLY A 314 40.90 -13.87 31.65
C GLY A 314 41.51 -13.58 30.27
N ALA A 315 42.79 -13.94 30.08
CA ALA A 315 43.54 -13.73 28.83
C ALA A 315 42.90 -14.40 27.61
N GLU A 316 42.06 -15.42 27.81
CA GLU A 316 41.31 -16.14 26.77
C GLU A 316 40.31 -15.25 26.00
N ALA A 317 39.94 -14.08 26.52
CA ALA A 317 39.02 -13.17 25.83
C ALA A 317 39.62 -12.52 24.57
N GLN A 318 40.95 -12.41 24.45
CA GLN A 318 41.61 -11.81 23.28
C GLN A 318 41.46 -12.67 22.01
N SER A 319 41.37 -13.99 22.15
CA SER A 319 41.22 -14.95 21.04
C SER A 319 39.76 -15.25 20.67
N GLY A 320 38.80 -14.64 21.36
CA GLY A 320 37.38 -14.80 21.07
C GLY A 320 37.04 -14.36 19.64
N LYS A 321 36.12 -15.08 18.99
CA LYS A 321 35.63 -14.70 17.66
C LYS A 321 34.71 -13.49 17.75
N LEU A 322 34.93 -12.49 16.91
CA LEU A 322 34.02 -11.34 16.79
C LEU A 322 32.99 -11.62 15.69
N TYR A 323 31.71 -11.49 16.04
CA TYR A 323 30.61 -11.77 15.11
C TYR A 323 29.99 -10.47 14.60
N GLY A 324 30.08 -10.25 13.30
CA GLY A 324 29.36 -9.21 12.56
C GLY A 324 27.99 -9.72 12.11
N MET A 325 27.06 -8.79 11.94
CA MET A 325 25.68 -9.07 11.57
C MET A 325 25.20 -8.03 10.58
N VAL A 326 24.56 -8.49 9.51
CA VAL A 326 23.89 -7.59 8.56
C VAL A 326 22.43 -7.47 8.94
N LEU A 327 22.04 -6.27 9.38
CA LEU A 327 20.70 -5.97 9.92
C LEU A 327 20.11 -4.73 9.25
N PRO A 328 18.77 -4.59 9.23
CA PRO A 328 18.13 -3.34 8.83
C PRO A 328 18.60 -2.18 9.72
N TYR A 329 18.91 -1.04 9.12
CA TYR A 329 19.54 0.09 9.80
C TYR A 329 18.69 0.59 10.96
N GLU A 330 17.38 0.67 10.79
CA GLU A 330 16.50 1.14 11.87
C GLU A 330 16.46 0.18 13.07
N VAL A 331 16.58 -1.14 12.83
CA VAL A 331 16.67 -2.14 13.90
C VAL A 331 17.93 -1.91 14.70
N ALA A 332 19.09 -1.84 14.03
CA ALA A 332 20.39 -1.67 14.69
C ALA A 332 20.49 -0.32 15.42
N MET A 333 19.89 0.74 14.87
CA MET A 333 19.90 2.08 15.44
C MET A 333 19.03 2.21 16.70
N ARG A 334 17.91 1.47 16.77
CA ARG A 334 16.95 1.53 17.90
C ARG A 334 17.25 0.49 18.98
N SER A 335 17.93 -0.59 18.63
CA SER A 335 18.38 -1.59 19.59
C SER A 335 19.57 -1.08 20.41
N SER A 336 19.54 -1.27 21.73
CA SER A 336 20.70 -0.96 22.58
C SER A 336 21.81 -2.00 22.51
N ASP A 337 21.54 -3.16 21.91
CA ASP A 337 22.46 -4.30 21.90
C ASP A 337 23.52 -4.23 20.79
N TYR A 338 23.36 -3.32 19.82
CA TYR A 338 24.14 -3.30 18.59
C TYR A 338 24.94 -2.03 18.41
N VAL A 339 26.12 -2.19 17.83
CA VAL A 339 27.01 -1.11 17.45
C VAL A 339 27.19 -1.15 15.95
N ILE A 340 26.78 -0.07 15.27
CA ILE A 340 26.85 0.04 13.81
C ILE A 340 28.28 0.36 13.41
N ILE A 341 28.85 -0.50 12.56
CA ILE A 341 30.20 -0.36 12.00
C ILE A 341 30.14 0.29 10.62
N ASP A 342 29.24 -0.20 9.78
CA ASP A 342 29.01 0.33 8.44
C ASP A 342 27.51 0.57 8.28
N HIS A 343 27.13 1.83 8.06
CA HIS A 343 25.73 2.26 8.00
C HIS A 343 25.13 2.10 6.60
N ASP A 344 25.95 1.88 5.57
CA ASP A 344 25.52 1.74 4.18
C ASP A 344 26.20 0.52 3.55
N PHE A 345 25.75 -0.65 4.01
CA PHE A 345 26.34 -1.94 3.65
C PHE A 345 25.72 -2.56 2.39
N ASP A 346 24.71 -1.92 1.80
CA ASP A 346 24.07 -2.35 0.55
C ASP A 346 24.99 -2.15 -0.67
N ASP A 347 24.85 -3.01 -1.69
CA ASP A 347 25.55 -2.86 -2.98
C ASP A 347 24.91 -1.77 -3.86
N ALA A 348 23.59 -1.57 -3.70
CA ALA A 348 22.77 -0.64 -4.47
C ALA A 348 21.73 0.02 -3.54
N PRO A 349 21.23 1.22 -3.87
CA PRO A 349 20.16 1.83 -3.09
C PRO A 349 18.98 0.86 -2.98
N GLY A 350 18.53 0.60 -1.75
CA GLY A 350 17.50 -0.39 -1.48
C GLY A 350 16.20 -0.09 -2.23
N GLU A 351 15.72 -1.04 -3.03
CA GLU A 351 14.42 -0.92 -3.65
C GLU A 351 13.29 -1.07 -2.61
N LYS A 352 12.15 -0.40 -2.87
CA LYS A 352 11.05 -0.34 -1.89
C LYS A 352 10.29 -1.66 -1.82
N THR A 353 10.23 -2.26 -0.64
CA THR A 353 9.32 -3.39 -0.38
C THR A 353 7.92 -2.86 -0.16
N ARG A 354 6.91 -3.54 -0.72
CA ARG A 354 5.53 -3.07 -0.69
C ARG A 354 4.70 -3.88 0.30
N PHE A 355 4.02 -3.14 1.16
CA PHE A 355 3.13 -3.63 2.18
C PHE A 355 1.69 -3.27 1.85
N MET A 356 0.79 -4.17 2.21
CA MET A 356 -0.64 -3.99 2.10
C MET A 356 -1.20 -3.80 3.51
N ALA A 357 -1.88 -2.68 3.72
CA ALA A 357 -2.71 -2.48 4.91
C ALA A 357 -4.03 -3.22 4.69
N VAL A 358 -4.33 -4.14 5.59
CA VAL A 358 -5.50 -5.01 5.56
C VAL A 358 -6.44 -4.65 6.69
N GLU A 359 -7.73 -4.56 6.37
CA GLU A 359 -8.82 -4.27 7.32
C GLU A 359 -9.92 -5.33 7.17
N ILE A 360 -10.76 -5.48 8.21
CA ILE A 360 -12.04 -6.18 8.09
C ILE A 360 -12.95 -5.38 7.15
N ASN A 361 -13.18 -5.91 5.95
CA ASN A 361 -13.99 -5.27 4.93
C ASN A 361 -14.67 -6.33 4.07
N PRO A 362 -15.77 -6.92 4.57
CA PRO A 362 -16.43 -8.04 3.89
C PRO A 362 -16.89 -7.66 2.48
N ASP A 363 -16.86 -8.65 1.57
CA ASP A 363 -17.49 -8.51 0.25
C ASP A 363 -18.98 -8.85 0.36
N HIS A 364 -19.85 -7.84 0.41
CA HIS A 364 -21.30 -8.05 0.43
C HIS A 364 -21.81 -8.82 -0.80
N THR A 365 -21.08 -8.77 -1.92
CA THR A 365 -21.45 -9.50 -3.13
C THR A 365 -21.30 -11.01 -3.01
N LEU A 366 -20.66 -11.50 -1.94
CA LEU A 366 -20.57 -12.92 -1.62
C LEU A 366 -21.74 -13.42 -0.76
N PHE A 367 -22.40 -12.54 0.00
CA PHE A 367 -23.46 -12.93 0.95
C PHE A 367 -24.87 -12.59 0.45
N GLU A 368 -25.02 -11.46 -0.25
CA GLU A 368 -26.34 -10.98 -0.66
C GLU A 368 -26.77 -11.51 -2.04
N ASP A 369 -27.96 -12.09 -2.08
CA ASP A 369 -28.56 -12.59 -3.31
C ASP A 369 -28.82 -11.50 -4.36
N ALA A 370 -28.94 -10.23 -3.92
CA ALA A 370 -29.10 -9.07 -4.78
C ALA A 370 -27.94 -8.89 -5.78
N TYR A 371 -26.73 -9.35 -5.43
CA TYR A 371 -25.54 -9.23 -6.28
C TYR A 371 -25.23 -10.49 -7.11
N ARG A 372 -26.15 -11.46 -7.19
CA ARG A 372 -25.98 -12.65 -8.04
C ARG A 372 -25.81 -12.33 -9.53
N THR A 373 -26.34 -11.20 -9.99
CA THR A 373 -26.22 -10.79 -11.39
C THR A 373 -24.88 -10.08 -11.66
N THR A 374 -24.29 -10.36 -12.83
CA THR A 374 -23.04 -9.70 -13.27
C THR A 374 -23.13 -8.19 -13.20
N ASP A 375 -24.24 -7.60 -13.65
CA ASP A 375 -24.39 -6.15 -13.70
C ASP A 375 -24.50 -5.54 -12.30
N ALA A 376 -25.19 -6.19 -11.35
CA ALA A 376 -25.27 -5.69 -9.97
C ALA A 376 -23.92 -5.77 -9.26
N LYS A 377 -23.21 -6.90 -9.37
CA LYS A 377 -21.87 -7.08 -8.78
C LYS A 377 -20.85 -6.12 -9.39
N THR A 378 -20.88 -5.94 -10.71
CA THR A 378 -20.02 -4.98 -11.43
C THR A 378 -20.30 -3.55 -10.98
N ARG A 379 -21.57 -3.15 -10.91
CA ARG A 379 -21.96 -1.80 -10.47
C ARG A 379 -21.51 -1.52 -9.04
N TYR A 380 -21.72 -2.48 -8.13
CA TYR A 380 -21.24 -2.39 -6.76
C TYR A 380 -19.73 -2.13 -6.70
N TRP A 381 -18.95 -2.97 -7.37
CA TRP A 381 -17.50 -2.88 -7.36
C TRP A 381 -16.96 -1.64 -8.07
N ILE A 382 -17.54 -1.22 -9.19
CA ILE A 382 -17.15 0.02 -9.87
C ILE A 382 -17.43 1.24 -9.02
N ASN A 383 -18.54 1.28 -8.30
CA ASN A 383 -18.83 2.37 -7.37
C ASN A 383 -17.79 2.42 -6.24
N ARG A 384 -17.37 1.25 -5.71
CA ARG A 384 -16.28 1.17 -4.73
C ARG A 384 -14.95 1.66 -5.29
N LEU A 385 -14.55 1.16 -6.47
CA LEU A 385 -13.29 1.55 -7.09
C LEU A 385 -13.25 3.06 -7.39
N ARG A 386 -14.36 3.63 -7.87
CA ARG A 386 -14.49 5.07 -8.05
C ARG A 386 -14.36 5.84 -6.73
N ALA A 387 -14.91 5.32 -5.64
CA ALA A 387 -14.75 5.93 -4.33
C ALA A 387 -13.30 5.89 -3.83
N VAL A 388 -12.58 4.77 -4.05
CA VAL A 388 -11.14 4.68 -3.78
C VAL A 388 -10.37 5.71 -4.61
N ALA A 389 -10.70 5.81 -5.91
CA ALA A 389 -10.05 6.71 -6.85
C ALA A 389 -10.32 8.20 -6.54
N ALA A 390 -11.55 8.52 -6.11
CA ALA A 390 -11.98 9.87 -5.75
C ALA A 390 -11.29 10.39 -4.48
N GLY A 391 -10.90 9.50 -3.56
CA GLY A 391 -10.36 9.86 -2.26
C GLY A 391 -11.39 10.50 -1.33
N THR A 392 -10.93 11.30 -0.37
CA THR A 392 -11.81 12.10 0.49
C THR A 392 -12.64 13.06 -0.36
N PRO A 393 -13.97 13.16 -0.13
CA PRO A 393 -14.86 13.93 -0.99
C PRO A 393 -14.42 15.39 -1.06
N ASN A 394 -13.93 15.82 -2.23
CA ASN A 394 -13.56 17.21 -2.48
C ASN A 394 -14.80 18.09 -2.30
N PHE A 395 -14.76 18.99 -1.31
CA PHE A 395 -15.80 19.97 -1.01
C PHE A 395 -16.27 20.73 -2.27
N ALA A 396 -15.34 21.02 -3.19
CA ALA A 396 -15.61 21.67 -4.48
C ALA A 396 -16.63 20.91 -5.34
N SER A 397 -16.58 19.58 -5.39
CA SER A 397 -17.54 18.79 -6.19
C SER A 397 -18.97 18.87 -5.63
N ARG A 398 -19.11 19.07 -4.31
CA ARG A 398 -20.42 19.28 -3.67
C ARG A 398 -20.93 20.70 -3.91
N THR A 399 -20.07 21.71 -3.89
CA THR A 399 -20.48 23.10 -4.17
C THR A 399 -20.88 23.30 -5.63
N PHE A 400 -20.18 22.69 -6.60
CA PHE A 400 -20.56 22.75 -8.01
C PHE A 400 -21.91 22.08 -8.29
N ASN A 401 -22.18 20.92 -7.68
CA ASN A 401 -23.48 20.26 -7.81
C ASN A 401 -24.61 21.04 -7.12
N ALA A 402 -24.34 21.64 -5.95
CA ALA A 402 -25.30 22.49 -5.25
C ALA A 402 -25.60 23.78 -6.04
N ALA A 403 -24.58 24.41 -6.63
CA ALA A 403 -24.73 25.59 -7.48
C ALA A 403 -25.49 25.26 -8.78
N GLY A 404 -25.21 24.12 -9.42
CA GLY A 404 -25.96 23.66 -10.60
C GLY A 404 -27.43 23.34 -10.28
N ALA A 405 -27.70 22.73 -9.12
CA ALA A 405 -29.06 22.48 -8.63
C ALA A 405 -29.80 23.79 -8.30
N LEU A 406 -29.10 24.77 -7.71
CA LEU A 406 -29.67 26.08 -7.43
C LEU A 406 -29.97 26.85 -8.71
N MET A 407 -29.06 26.87 -9.70
CA MET A 407 -29.28 27.52 -10.99
C MET A 407 -30.44 26.88 -11.76
N THR A 408 -30.59 25.56 -11.72
CA THR A 408 -31.74 24.88 -12.34
C THR A 408 -33.04 25.20 -11.62
N LEU A 409 -33.06 25.24 -10.28
CA LEU A 409 -34.24 25.62 -9.52
C LEU A 409 -34.67 27.06 -9.82
N ILE A 410 -33.73 28.01 -9.80
CA ILE A 410 -33.99 29.41 -10.16
C ILE A 410 -34.50 29.49 -11.60
N GLY A 411 -33.85 28.80 -12.53
CA GLY A 411 -34.27 28.77 -13.93
C GLY A 411 -35.69 28.22 -14.14
N LEU A 412 -36.07 27.18 -13.39
CA LEU A 412 -37.42 26.63 -13.41
C LEU A 412 -38.46 27.61 -12.86
N ILE A 413 -38.12 28.39 -11.82
CA ILE A 413 -39.00 29.44 -11.29
C ILE A 413 -39.23 30.54 -12.36
N TYR A 414 -38.16 30.99 -13.03
CA TYR A 414 -38.27 31.98 -14.10
C TYR A 414 -39.08 31.47 -15.30
N LEU A 415 -38.93 30.20 -15.67
CA LEU A 415 -39.76 29.55 -16.70
C LEU A 415 -41.23 29.45 -16.27
N ALA A 416 -41.49 29.08 -15.02
CA ALA A 416 -42.83 28.92 -14.48
C ALA A 416 -43.60 30.25 -14.38
N VAL A 417 -42.90 31.39 -14.32
CA VAL A 417 -43.53 32.72 -14.36
C VAL A 417 -43.60 33.27 -15.79
N GLY A 418 -42.53 33.13 -16.58
CA GLY A 418 -42.46 33.70 -17.94
C GLY A 418 -43.34 33.00 -18.98
N VAL A 419 -43.43 31.65 -18.95
CA VAL A 419 -44.22 30.90 -19.95
C VAL A 419 -45.72 31.17 -19.81
N PRO A 420 -46.32 31.14 -18.60
CA PRO A 420 -47.73 31.53 -18.44
C PRO A 420 -47.99 33.02 -18.74
N GLY A 421 -47.05 33.91 -18.41
CA GLY A 421 -47.12 35.35 -18.75
C GLY A 421 -47.25 35.59 -20.25
N MET A 422 -46.45 34.88 -21.06
CA MET A 422 -46.57 34.89 -22.52
C MET A 422 -47.90 34.32 -23.05
N MET A 423 -48.59 33.50 -22.27
CA MET A 423 -49.91 32.93 -22.60
C MET A 423 -51.09 33.76 -22.06
N GLY A 424 -50.83 34.93 -21.46
CA GLY A 424 -51.86 35.85 -20.97
C GLY A 424 -52.31 35.62 -19.52
N ALA A 425 -51.64 34.73 -18.78
CA ALA A 425 -51.79 34.63 -17.32
C ALA A 425 -51.01 35.78 -16.63
N PRO A 426 -51.31 36.13 -15.36
CA PRO A 426 -50.50 37.11 -14.62
C PRO A 426 -49.06 36.60 -14.47
N GLY A 427 -48.15 37.19 -15.25
CA GLY A 427 -46.70 36.93 -15.27
C GLY A 427 -45.93 37.75 -14.24
N VAL A 428 -44.73 38.21 -14.57
CA VAL A 428 -43.89 39.01 -13.66
C VAL A 428 -44.63 40.32 -13.33
N PRO A 429 -44.85 40.66 -12.04
CA PRO A 429 -45.59 41.86 -11.68
C PRO A 429 -44.76 43.12 -11.98
N VAL A 430 -44.88 43.65 -13.19
CA VAL A 430 -44.35 44.97 -13.55
C VAL A 430 -45.44 46.00 -13.27
N TRP A 431 -45.23 46.81 -12.23
CA TRP A 431 -46.21 47.83 -11.80
C TRP A 431 -46.44 48.84 -12.94
N GLN A 432 -47.68 48.87 -13.45
CA GLN A 432 -48.19 49.85 -14.43
C GLN A 432 -47.37 50.01 -15.72
N ALA A 433 -47.00 48.88 -16.36
CA ALA A 433 -46.34 48.90 -17.67
C ALA A 433 -47.32 48.68 -18.84
N PRO A 434 -47.10 49.28 -20.02
CA PRO A 434 -47.85 48.96 -21.23
C PRO A 434 -47.64 47.51 -21.65
N SER A 435 -48.64 46.91 -22.31
CA SER A 435 -48.69 45.46 -22.64
C SER A 435 -47.46 44.91 -23.36
N TRP A 436 -46.80 45.72 -24.20
CA TRP A 436 -45.57 45.32 -24.90
C TRP A 436 -44.36 45.23 -23.96
N MET A 437 -44.31 46.02 -22.88
CA MET A 437 -43.27 45.93 -21.85
C MET A 437 -43.51 44.71 -20.95
N VAL A 438 -44.77 44.41 -20.62
CA VAL A 438 -45.14 43.20 -19.85
C VAL A 438 -44.75 41.94 -20.64
N PHE A 439 -45.10 41.88 -21.92
CA PHE A 439 -44.69 40.79 -22.81
C PHE A 439 -43.15 40.68 -22.93
N GLY A 440 -42.45 41.82 -23.06
CA GLY A 440 -40.98 41.85 -23.06
C GLY A 440 -40.35 41.35 -21.75
N SER A 441 -40.96 41.65 -20.60
CA SER A 441 -40.52 41.16 -19.30
C SER A 441 -40.77 39.66 -19.10
N ASP A 442 -41.90 39.14 -19.59
CA ASP A 442 -42.22 37.70 -19.51
C ASP A 442 -41.36 36.88 -20.49
N LEU A 443 -41.09 37.42 -21.69
CA LEU A 443 -40.19 36.79 -22.67
C LEU A 443 -38.74 36.75 -22.15
N SER A 444 -38.26 37.83 -21.53
CA SER A 444 -36.92 37.87 -20.94
C SER A 444 -36.82 36.94 -19.72
N ALA A 445 -37.86 36.87 -18.88
CA ALA A 445 -37.94 35.89 -17.79
C ALA A 445 -37.89 34.45 -18.31
N ALA A 446 -38.65 34.11 -19.37
CA ALA A 446 -38.63 32.79 -19.97
C ALA A 446 -37.27 32.43 -20.58
N LEU A 447 -36.61 33.37 -21.27
CA LEU A 447 -35.28 33.18 -21.85
C LEU A 447 -34.20 33.02 -20.78
N ILE A 448 -34.20 33.87 -19.75
CA ILE A 448 -33.28 33.75 -18.61
C ILE A 448 -33.50 32.41 -17.90
N GLY A 449 -34.76 32.02 -17.69
CA GLY A 449 -35.12 30.73 -17.12
C GLY A 449 -34.59 29.56 -17.93
N ALA A 450 -34.81 29.56 -19.25
CA ALA A 450 -34.32 28.53 -20.15
C ALA A 450 -32.78 28.44 -20.18
N VAL A 451 -32.09 29.59 -20.21
CA VAL A 451 -30.61 29.63 -20.17
C VAL A 451 -30.08 29.12 -18.84
N LEU A 452 -30.69 29.49 -17.71
CA LEU A 452 -30.28 29.02 -16.39
C LEU A 452 -30.54 27.53 -16.18
N VAL A 453 -31.67 27.00 -16.69
CA VAL A 453 -31.92 25.55 -16.70
C VAL A 453 -30.89 24.84 -17.58
N ALA A 454 -30.63 25.33 -18.79
CA ALA A 454 -29.65 24.73 -19.69
C ALA A 454 -28.24 24.77 -19.10
N ALA A 455 -27.80 25.91 -18.54
CA ALA A 455 -26.50 26.07 -17.89
C ALA A 455 -26.39 25.25 -16.61
N GLY A 456 -27.44 25.19 -15.79
CA GLY A 456 -27.45 24.39 -14.56
C GLY A 456 -27.46 22.88 -14.86
N VAL A 457 -28.23 22.42 -15.86
CA VAL A 457 -28.22 21.04 -16.34
C VAL A 457 -26.87 20.71 -16.97
N ALA A 458 -26.33 21.58 -17.82
CA ALA A 458 -24.99 21.39 -18.42
C ALA A 458 -23.90 21.40 -17.35
N GLY A 459 -23.98 22.23 -16.32
CA GLY A 459 -23.05 22.25 -15.19
C GLY A 459 -23.15 21.00 -14.31
N MET A 460 -24.37 20.50 -14.05
CA MET A 460 -24.57 19.22 -13.37
C MET A 460 -24.12 18.02 -14.22
N ILE A 461 -24.33 18.07 -15.54
CA ILE A 461 -23.85 17.05 -16.46
C ILE A 461 -22.32 17.11 -16.56
N ALA A 462 -21.71 18.29 -16.68
CA ALA A 462 -20.26 18.47 -16.70
C ALA A 462 -19.61 18.06 -15.37
N GLY A 463 -20.24 18.38 -14.24
CA GLY A 463 -19.82 17.90 -12.92
C GLY A 463 -20.00 16.39 -12.73
N ARG A 464 -20.93 15.75 -13.46
CA ARG A 464 -21.12 14.30 -13.50
C ARG A 464 -20.31 13.60 -14.60
N MET A 465 -19.92 14.31 -15.65
CA MET A 465 -18.98 13.89 -16.69
C MET A 465 -17.57 14.05 -16.13
N GLU A 466 -17.34 13.25 -15.09
CA GLU A 466 -16.09 12.86 -14.47
C GLU A 466 -14.86 13.62 -14.99
N SER A 467 -14.49 14.68 -14.26
CA SER A 467 -13.06 14.88 -14.03
C SER A 467 -12.51 13.52 -13.58
N ALA A 468 -11.52 12.98 -14.28
CA ALA A 468 -10.91 11.72 -13.87
C ALA A 468 -10.63 11.77 -12.37
N PRO A 469 -10.91 10.67 -11.63
CA PRO A 469 -10.56 10.63 -10.22
C PRO A 469 -9.09 11.02 -10.06
N PRO A 470 -8.72 11.79 -9.02
CA PRO A 470 -7.37 12.31 -8.88
C PRO A 470 -6.33 11.19 -8.71
N LYS A 471 -6.73 10.01 -8.25
CA LYS A 471 -5.86 8.86 -7.94
C LYS A 471 -6.21 7.66 -8.82
N GLY A 472 -5.18 6.87 -9.17
CA GLY A 472 -5.38 5.54 -9.77
C GLY A 472 -5.82 4.53 -8.72
N VAL A 473 -6.17 3.31 -9.15
CA VAL A 473 -6.56 2.23 -8.23
C VAL A 473 -5.90 0.93 -8.63
N ARG A 474 -5.22 0.29 -7.67
CA ARG A 474 -4.71 -1.07 -7.78
C ARG A 474 -5.72 -2.07 -7.26
N VAL A 475 -6.05 -3.06 -8.06
CA VAL A 475 -7.05 -4.08 -7.76
C VAL A 475 -6.43 -5.46 -7.91
N MET A 476 -6.58 -6.30 -6.89
CA MET A 476 -6.16 -7.70 -6.94
C MET A 476 -7.38 -8.62 -6.93
N LEU A 477 -7.49 -9.45 -7.96
CA LEU A 477 -8.59 -10.38 -8.18
C LEU A 477 -8.09 -11.82 -8.10
N LYS A 478 -8.65 -12.61 -7.20
CA LYS A 478 -8.45 -14.06 -7.17
C LYS A 478 -9.49 -14.74 -8.06
N PHE A 479 -9.02 -15.62 -8.93
CA PHE A 479 -9.81 -16.53 -9.74
C PHE A 479 -9.59 -17.96 -9.26
N ARG A 480 -10.65 -18.61 -8.77
CA ARG A 480 -10.68 -20.07 -8.57
C ARG A 480 -10.78 -20.78 -9.91
N ARG A 481 -9.99 -21.83 -10.13
CA ARG A 481 -9.95 -22.55 -11.41
C ARG A 481 -10.74 -23.86 -11.43
N ASP A 482 -11.51 -24.12 -10.38
CA ASP A 482 -12.24 -25.37 -10.08
C ASP A 482 -13.32 -25.74 -11.13
N SER A 483 -13.43 -25.05 -12.27
CA SER A 483 -14.36 -25.37 -13.36
C SER A 483 -13.85 -24.91 -14.73
N THR A 484 -14.42 -25.47 -15.81
CA THR A 484 -14.20 -25.12 -17.23
C THR A 484 -14.40 -23.64 -17.57
N ALA A 485 -14.87 -22.87 -16.59
CA ALA A 485 -15.22 -21.47 -16.62
C ALA A 485 -14.09 -20.51 -16.16
N ALA A 486 -12.85 -20.95 -16.00
CA ALA A 486 -11.78 -20.13 -15.41
C ALA A 486 -10.69 -19.66 -16.40
N SER A 487 -11.07 -19.25 -17.61
CA SER A 487 -10.13 -18.57 -18.50
C SER A 487 -9.97 -17.11 -18.07
N ILE A 488 -8.76 -16.73 -17.67
CA ILE A 488 -8.41 -15.32 -17.42
C ILE A 488 -8.15 -14.58 -18.73
N GLY A 489 -7.90 -15.33 -19.82
CA GLY A 489 -7.59 -14.80 -21.15
C GLY A 489 -8.51 -13.66 -21.61
N ASP A 490 -9.83 -13.79 -21.46
CA ASP A 490 -10.76 -12.72 -21.90
C ASP A 490 -10.55 -11.38 -21.21
N VAL A 491 -10.12 -11.41 -19.94
CA VAL A 491 -9.85 -10.24 -19.10
C VAL A 491 -8.46 -9.71 -19.42
N GLU A 492 -7.45 -10.57 -19.48
CA GLU A 492 -6.08 -10.20 -19.88
C GLU A 492 -6.05 -9.57 -21.28
N ASP A 493 -6.67 -10.21 -22.28
CA ASP A 493 -6.75 -9.68 -23.64
C ASP A 493 -7.46 -8.33 -23.68
N TYR A 494 -8.49 -8.15 -22.83
CA TYR A 494 -9.13 -6.85 -22.70
C TYR A 494 -8.17 -5.82 -22.11
N LEU A 495 -7.50 -6.11 -21.01
CA LEU A 495 -6.54 -5.20 -20.38
C LEU A 495 -5.39 -4.85 -21.33
N ARG A 496 -4.84 -5.83 -22.07
CA ARG A 496 -3.82 -5.61 -23.11
C ARG A 496 -4.31 -4.70 -24.24
N ASN A 497 -5.54 -4.90 -24.72
CA ASN A 497 -6.12 -4.06 -25.78
C ASN A 497 -6.32 -2.59 -25.37
N TYR A 498 -6.42 -2.32 -24.06
CA TYR A 498 -6.53 -0.97 -23.53
C TYR A 498 -5.22 -0.45 -22.93
N GLY A 499 -4.12 -1.22 -22.99
CA GLY A 499 -2.84 -0.82 -22.41
C GLY A 499 -2.83 -0.75 -20.89
N VAL A 500 -3.80 -1.38 -20.21
CA VAL A 500 -3.88 -1.37 -18.75
C VAL A 500 -2.78 -2.25 -18.17
N ARG A 501 -2.06 -1.70 -17.20
CA ARG A 501 -1.00 -2.37 -16.45
C ARG A 501 -1.59 -3.53 -15.65
N HIS A 502 -1.12 -4.74 -15.92
CA HIS A 502 -1.55 -5.93 -15.18
C HIS A 502 -0.45 -6.99 -15.12
N ALA A 503 -0.51 -7.83 -14.10
CA ALA A 503 0.31 -9.04 -13.96
C ALA A 503 -0.55 -10.19 -13.43
N THR A 504 -0.14 -11.40 -13.76
CA THR A 504 -0.77 -12.62 -13.25
C THR A 504 0.22 -13.47 -12.50
N ALA A 505 -0.23 -13.98 -11.36
CA ALA A 505 0.55 -14.77 -10.44
C ALA A 505 -0.26 -16.00 -10.01
N ARG A 506 0.33 -17.18 -10.02
CA ARG A 506 -0.30 -18.40 -9.49
C ARG A 506 -0.11 -18.41 -7.98
N LEU A 507 -1.19 -18.62 -7.22
CA LEU A 507 -1.13 -18.63 -5.75
C LEU A 507 -0.63 -19.96 -5.19
N ASP A 508 -0.80 -21.04 -5.95
CA ASP A 508 -0.36 -22.39 -5.57
C ASP A 508 0.51 -22.97 -6.70
N GLU A 509 1.56 -23.69 -6.34
CA GLU A 509 2.43 -24.42 -7.29
C GLU A 509 1.81 -25.77 -7.68
N ASP A 510 1.11 -26.41 -6.75
CA ASP A 510 0.49 -27.72 -6.94
C ASP A 510 -0.84 -27.60 -7.69
N SER A 511 -0.78 -27.69 -9.02
CA SER A 511 -1.97 -27.97 -9.81
C SER A 511 -2.19 -29.47 -9.89
N GLU A 512 -3.08 -30.00 -9.06
CA GLU A 512 -3.62 -31.35 -9.29
C GLU A 512 -4.46 -31.33 -10.59
N ARG A 513 -4.48 -32.45 -11.33
CA ARG A 513 -5.25 -32.56 -12.59
C ARG A 513 -6.70 -32.13 -12.45
N ASP A 514 -7.29 -32.33 -11.27
CA ASP A 514 -8.70 -32.05 -10.98
C ASP A 514 -8.92 -30.73 -10.22
N ARG A 515 -7.85 -30.07 -9.74
CA ARG A 515 -7.89 -28.81 -8.97
C ARG A 515 -6.76 -27.88 -9.42
N PRO A 516 -6.92 -27.19 -10.56
CA PRO A 516 -5.96 -26.21 -11.00
C PRO A 516 -5.80 -25.08 -9.96
N ALA A 517 -4.55 -24.70 -9.69
CA ALA A 517 -4.19 -23.66 -8.75
C ALA A 517 -4.94 -22.33 -9.00
N ALA A 518 -5.33 -21.65 -7.92
CA ALA A 518 -5.94 -20.33 -8.04
C ALA A 518 -4.94 -19.33 -8.64
N ILE A 519 -5.45 -18.39 -9.43
CA ILE A 519 -4.63 -17.32 -10.03
C ILE A 519 -5.07 -15.99 -9.43
N MET A 520 -4.08 -15.15 -9.13
CA MET A 520 -4.26 -13.75 -8.79
C MET A 520 -3.94 -12.90 -10.02
N LEU A 521 -4.88 -12.04 -10.39
CA LEU A 521 -4.75 -11.00 -11.41
C LEU A 521 -4.62 -9.66 -10.70
N ASP A 522 -3.46 -9.03 -10.83
CA ASP A 522 -3.14 -7.72 -10.30
C ASP A 522 -3.31 -6.69 -11.42
N ILE A 523 -4.07 -5.63 -11.17
CA ILE A 523 -4.43 -4.61 -12.16
C ILE A 523 -4.19 -3.23 -11.56
N GLU A 524 -3.48 -2.38 -12.29
CA GLU A 524 -3.31 -0.97 -11.94
C GLU A 524 -4.11 -0.11 -12.93
N PHE A 525 -5.26 0.40 -12.47
CA PHE A 525 -6.06 1.36 -13.23
C PHE A 525 -5.54 2.77 -13.03
N GLU A 526 -5.33 3.46 -14.15
CA GLU A 526 -5.02 4.88 -14.14
C GLU A 526 -6.30 5.72 -14.00
N PRO A 527 -6.21 6.98 -13.55
CA PRO A 527 -7.34 7.91 -13.53
C PRO A 527 -8.17 7.94 -14.82
N GLU A 528 -7.51 7.80 -15.97
CA GLU A 528 -8.12 7.84 -17.29
C GLU A 528 -8.99 6.59 -17.57
N ASP A 529 -8.65 5.44 -16.98
CA ASP A 529 -9.39 4.18 -17.16
C ASP A 529 -10.79 4.23 -16.55
N PHE A 530 -11.05 5.21 -15.67
CA PHE A 530 -12.36 5.45 -15.07
C PHE A 530 -13.22 6.42 -15.89
N ARG A 531 -12.65 7.19 -16.83
CA ARG A 531 -13.37 8.19 -17.62
C ARG A 531 -14.42 7.53 -18.54
N HIS A 532 -15.51 8.25 -18.74
CA HIS A 532 -16.49 7.97 -19.78
C HIS A 532 -16.23 8.88 -20.98
N ASP A 533 -15.67 8.34 -22.06
CA ASP A 533 -15.40 9.12 -23.26
C ASP A 533 -16.68 9.29 -24.13
N LEU A 534 -17.05 10.53 -24.42
CA LEU A 534 -18.24 10.92 -25.20
C LEU A 534 -18.15 10.49 -26.67
N PHE A 535 -16.94 10.51 -27.27
CA PHE A 535 -16.75 10.00 -28.64
C PHE A 535 -16.93 8.48 -28.72
N SER A 536 -16.68 7.79 -27.60
CA SER A 536 -17.04 6.38 -27.44
C SER A 536 -18.54 6.16 -27.19
N MET A 537 -19.33 7.16 -26.80
CA MET A 537 -20.80 6.97 -26.73
C MET A 537 -21.43 6.88 -28.13
N PHE A 538 -20.95 7.67 -29.10
CA PHE A 538 -21.52 7.71 -30.46
C PHE A 538 -21.14 6.51 -31.33
N THR A 539 -19.94 5.95 -31.15
CA THR A 539 -19.48 4.75 -31.89
C THR A 539 -19.81 3.43 -31.18
N ARG A 540 -20.30 3.47 -29.94
CA ARG A 540 -20.29 2.32 -29.01
C ARG A 540 -21.41 2.47 -27.98
N ARG A 541 -22.63 2.05 -28.32
CA ARG A 541 -23.74 1.79 -27.36
C ARG A 541 -23.43 0.71 -26.30
N LEU A 542 -22.19 0.26 -26.10
CA LEU A 542 -21.87 -0.92 -25.27
C LEU A 542 -20.56 -0.88 -24.45
N ARG A 543 -19.69 0.14 -24.55
CA ARG A 543 -18.42 0.14 -23.80
C ARG A 543 -18.33 1.38 -22.91
N GLY A 544 -18.61 1.18 -21.61
CA GLY A 544 -18.36 2.15 -20.55
C GLY A 544 -16.86 2.32 -20.26
N SER A 545 -16.52 2.84 -19.08
CA SER A 545 -15.12 3.01 -18.65
C SER A 545 -14.31 1.70 -18.77
N VAL A 546 -13.00 1.81 -19.00
CA VAL A 546 -12.11 0.64 -19.17
C VAL A 546 -12.18 -0.24 -17.93
N ALA A 547 -12.13 0.39 -16.74
CA ALA A 547 -12.32 -0.31 -15.47
C ALA A 547 -13.66 -1.07 -15.42
N ASN A 548 -14.78 -0.47 -15.84
CA ASN A 548 -16.08 -1.13 -15.88
C ASN A 548 -16.08 -2.33 -16.83
N GLY A 549 -15.49 -2.20 -18.03
CA GLY A 549 -15.38 -3.32 -18.97
C GLY A 549 -14.53 -4.47 -18.42
N ALA A 550 -13.41 -4.18 -17.77
CA ALA A 550 -12.53 -5.18 -17.16
C ALA A 550 -13.24 -5.91 -16.01
N ILE A 551 -13.87 -5.18 -15.10
CA ILE A 551 -14.61 -5.74 -13.96
C ILE A 551 -15.83 -6.54 -14.43
N LYS A 552 -16.56 -6.04 -15.45
CA LYS A 552 -17.68 -6.78 -16.06
C LYS A 552 -17.24 -8.11 -16.67
N LYS A 553 -16.07 -8.14 -17.32
CA LYS A 553 -15.47 -9.36 -17.86
C LYS A 553 -15.00 -10.32 -16.77
N ALA A 554 -14.45 -9.80 -15.68
CA ALA A 554 -14.07 -10.61 -14.52
C ALA A 554 -15.30 -11.26 -13.86
N PHE A 555 -16.41 -10.52 -13.72
CA PHE A 555 -17.66 -10.97 -13.09
C PHE A 555 -18.69 -11.54 -14.07
N GLN A 556 -18.28 -12.07 -15.23
CA GLN A 556 -19.23 -12.74 -16.12
C GLN A 556 -19.93 -13.90 -15.40
N ARG A 557 -21.20 -14.16 -15.74
CA ARG A 557 -22.09 -15.09 -15.00
C ARG A 557 -21.49 -16.46 -14.72
N TRP A 558 -20.67 -16.98 -15.64
CA TRP A 558 -19.96 -18.25 -15.52
C TRP A 558 -18.73 -18.19 -14.61
N LYS A 559 -18.09 -17.02 -14.45
CA LYS A 559 -16.96 -16.74 -13.55
C LYS A 559 -17.38 -16.26 -12.16
N ASN A 560 -18.61 -15.76 -12.02
CA ASN A 560 -19.08 -14.96 -10.88
C ASN A 560 -18.90 -15.60 -9.49
N ARG A 561 -18.97 -16.94 -9.42
CA ARG A 561 -18.80 -17.72 -8.18
C ARG A 561 -17.34 -17.98 -7.80
N GLY A 562 -16.42 -17.82 -8.75
CA GLY A 562 -14.99 -18.09 -8.56
C GLY A 562 -14.11 -16.86 -8.37
N VAL A 563 -14.65 -15.64 -8.54
CA VAL A 563 -13.87 -14.38 -8.46
C VAL A 563 -14.09 -13.65 -7.15
N LEU A 564 -12.98 -13.38 -6.44
CA LEU A 564 -12.94 -12.66 -5.18
C LEU A 564 -11.98 -11.47 -5.28
N VAL A 565 -12.37 -10.30 -4.77
CA VAL A 565 -11.53 -9.10 -4.74
C VAL A 565 -10.71 -9.09 -3.45
N LEU A 566 -9.41 -9.34 -3.57
CA LEU A 566 -8.44 -9.42 -2.46
C LEU A 566 -8.03 -8.03 -1.95
N ALA A 567 -7.85 -7.08 -2.87
CA ALA A 567 -7.41 -5.74 -2.53
C ALA A 567 -7.98 -4.71 -3.51
N ALA A 568 -8.26 -3.51 -3.00
CA ALA A 568 -8.64 -2.33 -3.76
C ALA A 568 -8.00 -1.11 -3.10
N MET A 569 -6.86 -0.66 -3.63
CA MET A 569 -5.97 0.29 -2.98
C MET A 569 -5.74 1.51 -3.88
N PRO A 570 -5.68 2.75 -3.33
CA PRO A 570 -5.39 3.93 -4.13
C PRO A 570 -3.91 3.97 -4.54
N ILE A 571 -3.64 4.39 -5.78
CA ILE A 571 -2.29 4.71 -6.28
C ILE A 571 -2.12 6.22 -6.17
N VAL A 572 -1.30 6.66 -5.22
CA VAL A 572 -1.11 8.08 -4.88
C VAL A 572 0.02 8.70 -5.69
N SER A 573 1.10 7.96 -5.93
CA SER A 573 2.27 8.43 -6.67
C SER A 573 2.55 7.60 -7.91
N VAL A 574 3.21 8.21 -8.91
CA VAL A 574 3.66 7.49 -10.12
C VAL A 574 4.69 6.42 -9.76
N GLU A 575 5.50 6.64 -8.71
CA GLU A 575 6.47 5.67 -8.18
C GLU A 575 5.82 4.40 -7.61
N GLN A 576 4.56 4.47 -7.18
CA GLN A 576 3.81 3.32 -6.69
C GLN A 576 3.33 2.39 -7.82
N LYS A 577 3.41 2.83 -9.09
CA LYS A 577 3.09 1.99 -10.26
C LYS A 577 4.17 0.93 -10.41
N GLN A 578 3.81 -0.32 -10.14
CA GLN A 578 4.73 -1.45 -10.16
C GLN A 578 4.70 -2.18 -11.51
N LEU A 579 3.52 -2.25 -12.12
CA LEU A 579 3.29 -3.14 -13.23
C LEU A 579 3.80 -2.54 -14.54
N PRO A 580 4.41 -3.37 -15.42
CA PRO A 580 4.93 -2.88 -16.70
C PRO A 580 3.79 -2.29 -17.53
N ALA A 581 4.05 -1.13 -18.14
CA ALA A 581 3.11 -0.53 -19.08
C ALA A 581 2.94 -1.46 -20.28
N GLN A 582 1.71 -1.90 -20.52
CA GLN A 582 1.39 -2.72 -21.68
C GLN A 582 1.20 -1.80 -22.88
N THR A 583 1.81 -2.15 -24.02
CA THR A 583 1.54 -1.44 -25.26
C THR A 583 0.10 -1.71 -25.69
N GLN A 584 -0.65 -0.64 -25.93
CA GLN A 584 -2.03 -0.77 -26.37
C GLN A 584 -2.06 -1.45 -27.75
N ARG A 585 -2.59 -2.67 -27.82
CA ARG A 585 -2.79 -3.35 -29.11
C ARG A 585 -3.90 -2.65 -29.87
N ARG A 586 -3.52 -1.92 -30.92
CA ARG A 586 -4.50 -1.26 -31.80
C ARG A 586 -4.89 -2.22 -32.90
N TRP A 587 -5.49 -3.36 -32.54
CA TRP A 587 -5.80 -4.45 -33.47
C TRP A 587 -6.50 -3.99 -34.75
N TRP A 588 -7.35 -2.95 -34.72
CA TRP A 588 -7.99 -2.45 -35.92
C TRP A 588 -7.06 -1.62 -36.81
N SER A 589 -6.19 -0.78 -36.24
CA SER A 589 -5.21 -0.04 -37.06
C SER A 589 -4.03 -0.91 -37.46
N GLU A 590 -3.57 -1.82 -36.60
CA GLU A 590 -2.53 -2.80 -36.91
C GLU A 590 -3.03 -3.78 -37.98
N ALA A 591 -4.22 -4.37 -37.83
CA ALA A 591 -4.76 -5.24 -38.88
C ALA A 591 -5.09 -4.49 -40.18
N LEU A 592 -5.52 -3.22 -40.14
CA LEU A 592 -5.68 -2.42 -41.36
C LEU A 592 -4.35 -2.06 -42.00
N VAL A 593 -3.32 -1.76 -41.21
CA VAL A 593 -1.97 -1.44 -41.69
C VAL A 593 -1.30 -2.68 -42.27
N ASP A 594 -1.37 -3.82 -41.57
CA ASP A 594 -0.85 -5.10 -42.03
C ASP A 594 -1.61 -5.59 -43.27
N TRP A 595 -2.94 -5.48 -43.27
CA TRP A 595 -3.75 -5.79 -44.46
C TRP A 595 -3.42 -4.84 -45.63
N ALA A 596 -3.24 -3.55 -45.37
CA ALA A 596 -2.87 -2.58 -46.41
C ALA A 596 -1.46 -2.85 -46.94
N ALA A 597 -0.51 -3.22 -46.07
CA ALA A 597 0.84 -3.61 -46.45
C ALA A 597 0.83 -4.87 -47.32
N ASP A 598 0.14 -5.93 -46.90
CA ASP A 598 -0.04 -7.17 -47.67
C ASP A 598 -0.76 -6.90 -49.01
N PHE A 599 -1.77 -6.03 -49.00
CA PHE A 599 -2.49 -5.66 -50.21
C PHE A 599 -1.60 -4.89 -51.18
N ILE A 600 -0.80 -3.93 -50.71
CA ILE A 600 0.15 -3.17 -51.51
C ILE A 600 1.23 -4.10 -52.07
N GLU A 601 1.79 -5.00 -51.26
CA GLU A 601 2.79 -5.97 -51.70
C GLU A 601 2.20 -6.92 -52.77
N THR A 602 1.00 -7.45 -52.52
CA THR A 602 0.30 -8.31 -53.47
C THR A 602 -0.03 -7.58 -54.78
N MET A 603 -0.49 -6.33 -54.71
CA MET A 603 -0.75 -5.52 -55.89
C MET A 603 0.55 -5.19 -56.64
N PHE A 604 1.63 -4.86 -55.94
CA PHE A 604 2.94 -4.61 -56.52
C PHE A 604 3.50 -5.84 -57.24
N ILE A 605 3.34 -7.05 -56.67
CA ILE A 605 3.72 -8.30 -57.32
C ILE A 605 2.87 -8.56 -58.58
N ARG A 606 1.57 -8.26 -58.54
CA ARG A 606 0.70 -8.42 -59.72
C ARG A 606 1.00 -7.39 -60.81
N LEU A 607 1.24 -6.13 -60.44
CA LEU A 607 1.60 -5.05 -61.36
C LEU A 607 2.99 -5.25 -61.97
N SER A 608 3.97 -5.67 -61.17
CA SER A 608 5.31 -5.99 -61.67
C SER A 608 5.30 -7.16 -62.64
N ARG A 609 4.51 -8.22 -62.37
CA ARG A 609 4.30 -9.30 -63.34
C ARG A 609 3.65 -8.79 -64.63
N GLY A 610 2.61 -7.95 -64.53
CA GLY A 610 2.00 -7.30 -65.69
C GLY A 610 3.00 -6.48 -66.51
N LEU A 611 3.84 -5.68 -65.83
CA LEU A 611 4.91 -4.89 -66.45
C LEU A 611 5.96 -5.78 -67.13
N ILE A 612 6.36 -6.90 -66.53
CA ILE A 612 7.31 -7.86 -67.14
C ILE A 612 6.76 -8.45 -68.45
N TYR A 613 5.43 -8.60 -68.61
CA TYR A 613 4.85 -9.08 -69.86
C TYR A 613 4.56 -7.97 -70.87
N ILE A 614 4.12 -6.80 -70.39
CA ILE A 614 3.76 -5.65 -71.24
C ILE A 614 5.02 -4.96 -71.78
N LEU A 615 6.11 -4.89 -71.01
CA LEU A 615 7.31 -4.16 -71.41
C LEU A 615 8.04 -4.80 -72.62
N PRO A 616 8.23 -6.13 -72.70
CA PRO A 616 8.75 -6.79 -73.90
C PRO A 616 7.79 -6.67 -75.09
N LEU A 617 6.47 -6.75 -74.85
CA LEU A 617 5.47 -6.60 -75.91
C LEU A 617 5.48 -5.18 -76.50
N ALA A 618 5.53 -4.16 -75.62
CA ALA A 618 5.63 -2.76 -76.00
C ALA A 618 6.97 -2.46 -76.68
N LEU A 619 8.08 -3.05 -76.20
CA LEU A 619 9.39 -2.95 -76.84
C LEU A 619 9.38 -3.60 -78.22
N ALA A 620 8.81 -4.79 -78.37
CA ALA A 620 8.68 -5.49 -79.64
C ALA A 620 7.79 -4.72 -80.62
N ALA A 621 6.65 -4.18 -80.15
CA ALA A 621 5.77 -3.32 -80.94
C ALA A 621 6.47 -2.03 -81.38
N TYR A 622 7.26 -1.42 -80.49
CA TYR A 622 8.07 -0.23 -80.80
C TYR A 622 9.15 -0.53 -81.83
N VAL A 623 9.88 -1.64 -81.70
CA VAL A 623 10.88 -2.09 -82.68
C VAL A 623 10.24 -2.41 -84.02
N ALA A 624 9.10 -3.11 -84.03
CA ALA A 624 8.35 -3.40 -85.24
C ALA A 624 7.87 -2.12 -85.93
N TRP A 625 7.36 -1.15 -85.16
CA TRP A 625 6.97 0.16 -85.67
C TRP A 625 8.15 0.92 -86.29
N LYS A 626 9.32 0.92 -85.62
CA LYS A 626 10.55 1.51 -86.16
C LYS A 626 11.05 0.83 -87.44
N MET A 627 10.91 -0.49 -87.55
CA MET A 627 11.31 -1.25 -88.74
C MET A 627 10.35 -1.05 -89.93
N LEU A 628 9.07 -0.77 -89.67
CA LEU A 628 8.03 -0.60 -90.70
C LEU A 628 7.94 0.84 -91.26
N GLY A 629 8.92 1.71 -90.96
CA GLY A 629 9.06 3.02 -91.60
C GLY A 629 8.55 4.22 -90.80
N GLY A 630 8.55 4.14 -89.47
CA GLY A 630 8.32 5.26 -88.55
C GLY A 630 9.59 5.87 -87.97
#